data_AF-A0AAP0BB13-F1
#
_entry.id   AF-A0AAP0BB13-F1
#
_cell.length_a   1.000
_cell.length_b   1.000
_cell.length_c   1.000
_cell.angle_alpha   90.00
_cell.angle_beta   90.00
_cell.angle_gamma   90.00
#
_symmetry.space_group_name_H-M   'P 1'
#
loop_
_entity.id
_entity.type
_entity.pdbx_description
1 polymer ?
#
loop_
_entity_poly.entity_id
_entity_poly.type
_entity_poly.pdbx_seq_one_letter_code
_entity_poly.pdbx_strand_id
1 'polypeptide(L)'
;MASRTLLLATVGGSSNPEGRRRQTRCFSPMPRDHLILRRFKDASFVRCAYTIGGGAVTGHIKEVSVLTTAANGKKKGWVHFVGIGGSGLSALAMLALKQGFQVSGSDICWSCYMDDLHKAGAKVHLGHSVDCMENKSDGKRPDAIVISSAIPKENVEVLYAELVGIPIYKRDSWLQNITESYNLIAIAGTHGKSTTSAMLSYVLDAMGDDLIAVVGANVPQFSGGNIIPGNGPNFVLEADEYDCCFLALSPSIAVVTNVEWDHVDIFDDEEHVWRIFRKFVQQIKSGGHLILCGDCAGAYSLLKDCKPETLSGNDVLLGSLVPNFGYSVTTYGISSKMDWHASCITPNLQGGQDYILHHKENLVAEVSLKLPGVHNVLNSLAVFATVASLFKDGDNVHDTINSVKYHLSKFKGVSRRFDLIGKVSGCCIYDDYAHHPTEVRATLQAARQKFPFQPLWVVFQPHTFSRITALMKDFVTAFADADYVIVTEVYAAREESGGNSDAKDLAGLISGPISEYIPKMEDVLNKLMMDIPAQRNQELVVFTLGAGDITILGPKLFRRLHGIP
;
A
#
# COMPACT_ATOMS: atom_id res chain seq x y z
N MET A 1 -26.91 -2.48 53.50
CA MET A 1 -27.87 -3.26 54.32
C MET A 1 -28.51 -4.28 53.40
N ALA A 2 -28.56 -5.59 53.59
CA ALA A 2 -27.99 -6.58 54.51
C ALA A 2 -27.94 -7.88 53.65
N SER A 3 -26.80 -8.56 53.47
CA SER A 3 -26.19 -9.55 54.36
C SER A 3 -26.95 -10.88 54.49
N ARG A 4 -26.35 -11.97 53.97
CA ARG A 4 -26.05 -13.28 54.61
C ARG A 4 -25.73 -14.31 53.49
N THR A 5 -24.62 -15.05 53.38
CA THR A 5 -23.62 -15.69 54.28
C THR A 5 -23.70 -17.21 54.15
N LEU A 6 -22.62 -17.78 53.60
CA LEU A 6 -21.94 -19.09 53.83
C LEU A 6 -22.73 -20.41 53.95
N LEU A 7 -22.21 -21.44 53.26
CA LEU A 7 -21.62 -22.60 53.96
C LEU A 7 -20.45 -23.23 53.17
N LEU A 8 -19.38 -23.51 53.91
CA LEU A 8 -18.15 -24.21 53.55
C LEU A 8 -18.28 -25.73 53.81
N ALA A 9 -17.53 -26.55 53.08
CA ALA A 9 -16.83 -27.71 53.64
C ALA A 9 -15.62 -28.14 52.77
N THR A 10 -14.45 -27.99 53.37
CA THR A 10 -13.10 -28.46 52.99
C THR A 10 -12.83 -29.89 53.46
N VAL A 11 -11.91 -30.63 52.82
CA VAL A 11 -10.75 -31.44 53.32
C VAL A 11 -10.11 -32.08 52.05
N GLY A 12 -8.82 -32.17 51.73
CA GLY A 12 -7.53 -32.01 52.44
C GLY A 12 -6.58 -33.17 52.04
N GLY A 13 -5.29 -32.88 51.77
CA GLY A 13 -4.17 -33.85 51.67
C GLY A 13 -3.49 -33.91 50.29
N SER A 14 -2.36 -33.25 50.01
CA SER A 14 -0.96 -33.44 50.44
C SER A 14 -0.33 -34.77 50.03
N SER A 15 0.58 -34.76 49.04
CA SER A 15 2.02 -35.11 49.19
C SER A 15 2.65 -35.52 47.85
N ASN A 16 3.81 -34.94 47.56
CA ASN A 16 4.85 -35.43 46.65
C ASN A 16 6.00 -35.88 47.59
N PRO A 17 6.79 -36.94 47.30
CA PRO A 17 8.09 -36.68 46.66
C PRO A 17 8.75 -37.84 45.86
N GLU A 18 9.67 -37.41 44.98
CA GLU A 18 10.98 -37.97 44.58
C GLU A 18 11.32 -39.49 44.66
N GLY A 19 11.99 -39.99 43.60
CA GLY A 19 13.28 -40.68 43.80
C GLY A 19 13.69 -41.85 42.88
N ARG A 20 14.77 -41.58 42.10
CA ARG A 20 15.95 -42.45 41.83
C ARG A 20 16.00 -43.50 40.69
N ARG A 21 16.85 -43.13 39.70
CA ARG A 21 18.14 -43.76 39.26
C ARG A 21 18.21 -45.21 38.71
N ARG A 22 18.74 -45.34 37.48
CA ARG A 22 19.96 -46.08 36.99
C ARG A 22 19.75 -46.54 35.52
N GLN A 23 20.56 -46.10 34.54
CA GLN A 23 21.75 -46.80 33.96
C GLN A 23 21.49 -48.29 33.68
N THR A 24 21.70 -48.91 32.50
CA THR A 24 22.66 -48.73 31.38
C THR A 24 22.42 -49.83 30.32
N ARG A 25 23.05 -49.68 29.12
CA ARG A 25 23.40 -50.66 28.06
C ARG A 25 22.34 -50.92 26.96
N CYS A 26 22.66 -51.20 25.69
CA CYS A 26 23.73 -50.91 24.72
C CYS A 26 23.58 -51.95 23.57
N PHE A 27 23.81 -51.56 22.31
CA PHE A 27 24.10 -52.39 21.09
C PHE A 27 22.96 -53.29 20.54
N SER A 28 22.72 -53.51 19.22
CA SER A 28 23.32 -53.15 17.91
C SER A 28 22.31 -53.54 16.77
N PRO A 29 22.62 -53.68 15.44
CA PRO A 29 22.06 -52.80 14.39
C PRO A 29 21.46 -53.51 13.12
N MET A 30 21.11 -52.68 12.10
CA MET A 30 21.02 -52.98 10.63
C MET A 30 19.76 -53.72 10.10
N PRO A 31 19.41 -53.63 8.78
CA PRO A 31 20.23 -53.21 7.63
C PRO A 31 19.65 -52.16 6.65
N ARG A 32 20.58 -51.66 5.82
CA ARG A 32 20.40 -50.89 4.59
C ARG A 32 20.03 -51.81 3.43
N ASP A 33 19.13 -51.36 2.57
CA ASP A 33 18.99 -51.88 1.20
C ASP A 33 19.24 -50.77 0.17
N HIS A 34 20.16 -51.08 -0.75
CA HIS A 34 20.41 -50.35 -1.99
C HIS A 34 19.34 -50.69 -3.02
N LEU A 35 18.83 -49.70 -3.77
CA LEU A 35 18.31 -49.99 -5.11
C LEU A 35 18.70 -48.91 -6.14
N ILE A 36 19.15 -49.45 -7.27
CA ILE A 36 19.63 -48.84 -8.50
C ILE A 36 18.49 -48.13 -9.23
N LEU A 37 18.71 -46.92 -9.75
CA LEU A 37 17.84 -46.33 -10.78
C LEU A 37 18.64 -45.84 -11.99
N ARG A 38 18.33 -46.50 -13.11
CA ARG A 38 18.77 -46.20 -14.48
C ARG A 38 18.18 -44.87 -14.94
N ARG A 39 18.93 -44.15 -15.77
CA ARG A 39 18.44 -43.05 -16.61
C ARG A 39 17.31 -43.53 -17.52
N PHE A 40 16.16 -42.87 -17.45
CA PHE A 40 15.25 -42.72 -18.58
C PHE A 40 14.79 -41.26 -18.64
N LYS A 41 14.87 -40.72 -19.87
CA LYS A 41 14.26 -39.46 -20.30
C LYS A 41 12.74 -39.65 -20.26
N ASP A 42 12.02 -38.71 -19.67
CA ASP A 42 10.84 -38.03 -20.22
C ASP A 42 10.08 -37.29 -19.12
N ALA A 43 9.42 -36.22 -19.54
CA ALA A 43 8.83 -35.17 -18.72
C ALA A 43 7.72 -35.65 -17.78
N SER A 44 7.75 -35.19 -16.52
CA SER A 44 6.55 -35.01 -15.70
C SER A 44 6.89 -34.26 -14.39
N PHE A 45 6.10 -33.22 -14.12
CA PHE A 45 6.07 -32.43 -12.89
C PHE A 45 6.02 -33.31 -11.64
N VAL A 46 6.89 -33.02 -10.64
CA VAL A 46 6.76 -33.56 -9.28
C VAL A 46 6.31 -32.45 -8.35
N ARG A 47 5.03 -32.49 -7.96
CA ARG A 47 4.49 -31.76 -6.81
C ARG A 47 4.96 -32.44 -5.53
N CYS A 48 5.56 -31.69 -4.63
CA CYS A 48 5.84 -32.13 -3.27
C CYS A 48 4.54 -31.98 -2.45
N ALA A 49 3.92 -33.10 -2.07
CA ALA A 49 2.74 -33.12 -1.20
C ALA A 49 3.20 -33.36 0.25
N TYR A 50 2.93 -32.40 1.14
CA TYR A 50 2.91 -32.64 2.58
C TYR A 50 1.49 -33.03 2.98
N THR A 51 1.31 -34.29 3.39
CA THR A 51 0.08 -34.79 4.00
C THR A 51 0.11 -34.56 5.52
N ILE A 52 -0.78 -33.72 6.03
CA ILE A 52 -1.29 -33.82 7.41
C ILE A 52 -2.81 -34.00 7.28
N GLY A 53 -3.31 -35.06 7.90
CA GLY A 53 -4.66 -35.57 7.72
C GLY A 53 -5.76 -34.58 8.10
N GLY A 54 -6.71 -34.41 7.18
CA GLY A 54 -7.96 -33.68 7.32
C GLY A 54 -8.58 -33.58 5.92
N GLY A 55 -9.76 -34.16 5.71
CA GLY A 55 -10.33 -34.41 4.38
C GLY A 55 -10.33 -33.19 3.46
N ALA A 56 -9.52 -33.24 2.40
CA ALA A 56 -9.52 -32.25 1.34
C ALA A 56 -10.77 -32.44 0.47
N VAL A 57 -11.71 -31.49 0.54
CA VAL A 57 -12.69 -31.30 -0.53
C VAL A 57 -12.00 -30.50 -1.62
N THR A 58 -11.31 -31.19 -2.52
CA THR A 58 -10.81 -30.60 -3.77
C THR A 58 -11.99 -30.46 -4.74
N GLY A 59 -12.75 -29.37 -4.58
CA GLY A 59 -13.71 -28.89 -5.58
C GLY A 59 -12.96 -28.14 -6.69
N HIS A 60 -13.05 -28.66 -7.91
CA HIS A 60 -12.25 -28.30 -9.07
C HIS A 60 -12.49 -26.89 -9.64
N ILE A 61 -11.42 -26.08 -9.76
CA ILE A 61 -10.80 -25.39 -10.95
C ILE A 61 -11.69 -25.07 -12.20
N LYS A 62 -13.01 -25.03 -12.13
CA LYS A 62 -13.90 -24.79 -13.28
C LYS A 62 -14.88 -23.62 -13.16
N GLU A 63 -14.92 -22.89 -12.04
CA GLU A 63 -15.97 -21.87 -11.82
C GLU A 63 -15.55 -20.40 -12.01
N VAL A 64 -14.26 -20.09 -12.15
CA VAL A 64 -13.82 -18.68 -12.29
C VAL A 64 -13.86 -18.18 -13.75
N SER A 65 -13.90 -19.08 -14.74
CA SER A 65 -14.11 -18.69 -16.15
C SER A 65 -15.48 -18.05 -16.41
N VAL A 66 -16.41 -18.15 -15.45
CA VAL A 66 -17.74 -17.53 -15.49
C VAL A 66 -17.68 -16.02 -15.25
N LEU A 67 -16.60 -15.48 -14.67
CA LEU A 67 -16.50 -14.04 -14.39
C LEU A 67 -15.73 -13.26 -15.47
N THR A 68 -14.87 -13.91 -16.25
CA THR A 68 -13.95 -13.23 -17.19
C THR A 68 -14.27 -13.45 -18.67
N THR A 69 -15.23 -14.29 -19.04
CA THR A 69 -15.62 -14.46 -20.45
C THR A 69 -16.91 -13.72 -20.81
N ALA A 70 -16.77 -12.55 -21.43
CA ALA A 70 -17.83 -11.94 -22.23
C ALA A 70 -17.99 -12.71 -23.54
N ALA A 71 -18.62 -13.88 -23.47
CA ALA A 71 -19.11 -14.59 -24.64
C ALA A 71 -20.57 -14.98 -24.39
N ASN A 72 -21.47 -14.49 -25.23
CA ASN A 72 -22.91 -14.74 -25.26
C ASN A 72 -23.75 -14.13 -24.13
N GLY A 73 -24.08 -12.83 -24.24
CA GLY A 73 -25.41 -12.27 -23.95
C GLY A 73 -26.12 -12.57 -22.62
N LYS A 74 -25.49 -13.25 -21.65
CA LYS A 74 -26.02 -13.50 -20.31
C LYS A 74 -25.74 -12.28 -19.46
N LYS A 75 -26.76 -11.83 -18.71
CA LYS A 75 -26.58 -10.89 -17.59
C LYS A 75 -25.43 -11.40 -16.73
N LYS A 76 -24.40 -10.57 -16.51
CA LYS A 76 -23.33 -10.90 -15.57
C LYS A 76 -23.91 -11.04 -14.16
N GLY A 77 -23.20 -11.79 -13.32
CA GLY A 77 -23.59 -12.10 -11.95
C GLY A 77 -23.64 -10.88 -11.02
N TRP A 78 -23.85 -11.15 -9.75
CA TRP A 78 -23.83 -10.19 -8.66
C TRP A 78 -22.67 -10.49 -7.71
N VAL A 79 -21.81 -9.50 -7.46
CA VAL A 79 -20.73 -9.58 -6.48
C VAL A 79 -21.02 -8.61 -5.32
N HIS A 80 -20.88 -9.10 -4.08
CA HIS A 80 -21.02 -8.27 -2.87
C HIS A 80 -19.64 -8.03 -2.23
N PHE A 81 -19.30 -6.79 -1.90
CA PHE A 81 -18.02 -6.42 -1.28
C PHE A 81 -18.21 -6.05 0.19
N VAL A 82 -17.53 -6.73 1.12
CA VAL A 82 -17.56 -6.44 2.56
C VAL A 82 -16.32 -5.61 2.94
N GLY A 83 -16.54 -4.41 3.45
CA GLY A 83 -15.48 -3.38 3.59
C GLY A 83 -15.28 -2.59 2.29
N ILE A 84 -16.38 -2.31 1.57
CA ILE A 84 -16.35 -1.66 0.25
C ILE A 84 -15.85 -0.20 0.30
N GLY A 85 -15.88 0.44 1.49
CA GLY A 85 -15.45 1.81 1.69
C GLY A 85 -13.93 1.99 1.70
N GLY A 86 -13.14 0.92 1.74
CA GLY A 86 -11.68 0.97 1.60
C GLY A 86 -11.24 1.28 0.15
N SER A 87 -10.12 1.99 -0.02
CA SER A 87 -9.62 2.39 -1.34
C SER A 87 -9.35 1.19 -2.26
N GLY A 88 -8.77 0.11 -1.75
CA GLY A 88 -8.50 -1.10 -2.53
C GLY A 88 -9.78 -1.80 -3.00
N LEU A 89 -10.73 -2.07 -2.10
CA LEU A 89 -11.96 -2.80 -2.45
C LEU A 89 -12.92 -1.97 -3.30
N SER A 90 -13.01 -0.65 -3.04
CA SER A 90 -13.87 0.23 -3.85
C SER A 90 -13.45 0.28 -5.32
N ALA A 91 -12.15 0.30 -5.61
CA ALA A 91 -11.66 0.24 -6.99
C ALA A 91 -12.05 -1.08 -7.66
N LEU A 92 -11.92 -2.21 -6.96
CA LEU A 92 -12.31 -3.53 -7.46
C LEU A 92 -13.81 -3.65 -7.68
N ALA A 93 -14.61 -3.05 -6.80
CA ALA A 93 -16.05 -2.97 -6.94
C ALA A 93 -16.45 -2.11 -8.15
N MET A 94 -15.77 -0.98 -8.37
CA MET A 94 -15.99 -0.13 -9.54
C MET A 94 -15.60 -0.87 -10.83
N LEU A 95 -14.50 -1.61 -10.83
CA LEU A 95 -14.09 -2.44 -11.97
C LEU A 95 -15.15 -3.48 -12.30
N ALA A 96 -15.64 -4.22 -11.31
CA ALA A 96 -16.70 -5.22 -11.49
C ALA A 96 -17.98 -4.58 -12.07
N LEU A 97 -18.37 -3.41 -11.55
CA LEU A 97 -19.53 -2.68 -12.03
C LEU A 97 -19.37 -2.26 -13.50
N LYS A 98 -18.19 -1.73 -13.88
CA LYS A 98 -17.88 -1.33 -15.27
C LYS A 98 -17.78 -2.52 -16.21
N GLN A 99 -17.33 -3.66 -15.71
CA GLN A 99 -17.38 -4.91 -16.44
C GLN A 99 -18.81 -5.44 -16.61
N GLY A 100 -19.82 -4.87 -15.93
CA GLY A 100 -21.24 -5.18 -16.11
C GLY A 100 -21.83 -6.08 -15.04
N PHE A 101 -21.09 -6.38 -13.96
CA PHE A 101 -21.64 -7.08 -12.80
C PHE A 101 -22.62 -6.18 -12.04
N GLN A 102 -23.64 -6.79 -11.43
CA GLN A 102 -24.35 -6.12 -10.35
C GLN A 102 -23.39 -6.06 -9.15
N VAL A 103 -23.28 -4.89 -8.52
CA VAL A 103 -22.39 -4.69 -7.38
C VAL A 103 -23.18 -4.18 -6.19
N SER A 104 -22.91 -4.76 -5.03
CA SER A 104 -23.31 -4.22 -3.74
C SER A 104 -22.14 -4.27 -2.76
N GLY A 105 -22.27 -3.60 -1.63
CA GLY A 105 -21.31 -3.77 -0.55
C GLY A 105 -21.70 -3.07 0.74
N SER A 106 -21.01 -3.43 1.81
CA SER A 106 -21.21 -2.89 3.15
C SER A 106 -19.91 -2.31 3.70
N ASP A 107 -20.01 -1.30 4.55
CA ASP A 107 -18.89 -0.79 5.34
C ASP A 107 -19.39 -0.22 6.67
N ILE A 108 -18.55 -0.24 7.71
CA ILE A 108 -18.87 0.34 9.02
C ILE A 108 -18.82 1.87 9.01
N CYS A 109 -18.10 2.46 8.05
CA CYS A 109 -17.94 3.90 7.92
C CYS A 109 -18.22 4.34 6.48
N TRP A 110 -19.00 5.42 6.32
CA TRP A 110 -19.25 5.98 5.00
C TRP A 110 -18.04 6.76 4.51
N SER A 111 -17.41 6.30 3.42
CA SER A 111 -16.27 6.97 2.78
C SER A 111 -16.65 7.63 1.46
N CYS A 112 -15.81 8.56 0.99
CA CYS A 112 -16.00 9.19 -0.31
C CYS A 112 -16.01 8.18 -1.48
N TYR A 113 -15.32 7.04 -1.35
CA TYR A 113 -15.34 5.98 -2.35
C TYR A 113 -16.73 5.35 -2.52
N MET A 114 -17.51 5.28 -1.43
CA MET A 114 -18.89 4.79 -1.47
C MET A 114 -19.81 5.74 -2.23
N ASP A 115 -19.57 7.05 -2.17
CA ASP A 115 -20.34 8.03 -2.95
C ASP A 115 -20.23 7.77 -4.45
N ASP A 116 -19.02 7.51 -4.94
CA ASP A 116 -18.76 7.31 -6.36
C ASP A 116 -19.31 5.97 -6.85
N LEU A 117 -19.20 4.91 -6.04
CA LEU A 117 -19.85 3.63 -6.30
C LEU A 117 -21.37 3.76 -6.34
N HIS A 118 -21.96 4.48 -5.39
CA HIS A 118 -23.40 4.71 -5.34
C HIS A 118 -23.89 5.44 -6.59
N LYS A 119 -23.21 6.55 -6.97
CA LYS A 119 -23.51 7.30 -8.19
C LYS A 119 -23.38 6.44 -9.45
N ALA A 120 -22.43 5.50 -9.48
CA ALA A 120 -22.23 4.58 -10.59
C ALA A 120 -23.30 3.46 -10.64
N GLY A 121 -24.12 3.30 -9.61
CA GLY A 121 -25.23 2.35 -9.57
C GLY A 121 -25.02 1.13 -8.65
N ALA A 122 -23.95 1.11 -7.85
CA ALA A 122 -23.77 0.07 -6.84
C ALA A 122 -24.71 0.27 -5.64
N LYS A 123 -25.16 -0.84 -5.03
CA LYS A 123 -25.94 -0.83 -3.79
C LYS A 123 -25.00 -0.83 -2.59
N VAL A 124 -24.74 0.33 -2.01
CA VAL A 124 -23.83 0.48 -0.85
C VAL A 124 -24.62 0.62 0.45
N HIS A 125 -24.13 0.01 1.52
CA HIS A 125 -24.79 -0.08 2.82
C HIS A 125 -23.85 0.38 3.94
N LEU A 126 -24.41 1.11 4.92
CA LEU A 126 -23.71 1.46 6.15
C LEU A 126 -24.05 0.43 7.25
N GLY A 127 -23.03 -0.14 7.86
CA GLY A 127 -23.11 -1.26 8.78
C GLY A 127 -23.20 -2.61 8.07
N HIS A 128 -22.91 -3.68 8.81
CA HIS A 128 -22.97 -5.05 8.30
C HIS A 128 -24.29 -5.72 8.66
N SER A 129 -24.92 -6.36 7.69
CA SER A 129 -26.18 -7.10 7.87
C SER A 129 -26.41 -8.09 6.75
N VAL A 130 -27.04 -9.22 7.07
CA VAL A 130 -27.47 -10.22 6.08
C VAL A 130 -28.38 -9.59 5.01
N ASP A 131 -29.20 -8.60 5.39
CA ASP A 131 -30.08 -7.86 4.47
C ASP A 131 -29.32 -7.18 3.33
N CYS A 132 -28.02 -6.87 3.50
CA CYS A 132 -27.19 -6.27 2.46
C CYS A 132 -26.87 -7.24 1.31
N MET A 133 -27.07 -8.55 1.53
CA MET A 133 -26.84 -9.63 0.57
C MET A 133 -28.13 -10.34 0.13
N GLU A 134 -29.30 -9.81 0.48
CA GLU A 134 -30.58 -10.37 0.09
C GLU A 134 -31.37 -9.39 -0.77
N ASN A 135 -31.79 -9.84 -1.96
CA ASN A 135 -32.76 -9.09 -2.74
C ASN A 135 -34.18 -9.55 -2.40
N LYS A 136 -34.89 -8.78 -1.56
CA LYS A 136 -36.23 -9.12 -1.04
C LYS A 136 -37.29 -9.33 -2.14
N SER A 137 -37.08 -8.84 -3.36
CA SER A 137 -38.05 -8.97 -4.46
C SER A 137 -38.02 -10.32 -5.17
N ASP A 138 -36.87 -10.99 -5.23
CA ASP A 138 -36.67 -12.22 -6.01
C ASP A 138 -35.94 -13.34 -5.24
N GLY A 139 -35.54 -13.07 -3.99
CA GLY A 139 -34.79 -14.02 -3.15
C GLY A 139 -33.39 -14.32 -3.68
N LYS A 140 -32.90 -13.56 -4.67
CA LYS A 140 -31.58 -13.76 -5.24
C LYS A 140 -30.51 -13.37 -4.21
N ARG A 141 -29.38 -14.08 -4.26
CA ARG A 141 -28.16 -13.88 -3.46
C ARG A 141 -26.99 -13.51 -4.38
N PRO A 142 -25.91 -12.92 -3.84
CA PRO A 142 -24.70 -12.69 -4.62
C PRO A 142 -24.10 -14.03 -5.06
N ASP A 143 -23.52 -14.02 -6.26
CA ASP A 143 -22.80 -15.17 -6.83
C ASP A 143 -21.41 -15.34 -6.15
N ALA A 144 -20.89 -14.29 -5.53
CA ALA A 144 -19.67 -14.29 -4.72
C ALA A 144 -19.63 -13.09 -3.77
N ILE A 145 -18.89 -13.24 -2.66
CA ILE A 145 -18.49 -12.11 -1.82
C ILE A 145 -16.97 -11.88 -1.86
N VAL A 146 -16.55 -10.62 -1.80
CA VAL A 146 -15.14 -10.22 -1.72
C VAL A 146 -14.94 -9.44 -0.42
N ILE A 147 -13.97 -9.85 0.39
CA ILE A 147 -13.74 -9.28 1.71
C ILE A 147 -12.38 -8.56 1.81
N SER A 148 -12.36 -7.44 2.54
CA SER A 148 -11.12 -6.76 2.93
C SER A 148 -10.39 -7.56 4.02
N SER A 149 -9.07 -7.42 4.11
CA SER A 149 -8.26 -7.96 5.21
C SER A 149 -8.70 -7.43 6.60
N ALA A 150 -9.42 -6.31 6.64
CA ALA A 150 -9.97 -5.74 7.87
C ALA A 150 -11.26 -6.43 8.36
N ILE A 151 -11.88 -7.31 7.56
CA ILE A 151 -13.13 -7.97 7.93
C ILE A 151 -12.85 -9.20 8.79
N PRO A 152 -13.34 -9.26 10.04
CA PRO A 152 -13.16 -10.43 10.91
C PRO A 152 -13.99 -11.61 10.43
N LYS A 153 -13.59 -12.83 10.81
CA LYS A 153 -14.31 -14.07 10.44
C LYS A 153 -15.71 -14.11 11.05
N GLU A 154 -15.89 -13.46 12.20
CA GLU A 154 -17.14 -13.37 12.94
C GLU A 154 -18.11 -12.35 12.34
N ASN A 155 -17.74 -11.68 11.24
CA ASN A 155 -18.63 -10.76 10.55
C ASN A 155 -19.90 -11.48 10.10
N VAL A 156 -21.06 -10.87 10.37
CA VAL A 156 -22.39 -11.46 10.12
C VAL A 156 -22.63 -11.80 8.64
N GLU A 157 -22.04 -11.06 7.71
CA GLU A 157 -22.15 -11.31 6.27
C GLU A 157 -21.27 -12.48 5.84
N VAL A 158 -20.06 -12.58 6.41
CA VAL A 158 -19.15 -13.72 6.17
C VAL A 158 -19.77 -15.02 6.67
N LEU A 159 -20.24 -15.05 7.93
CA LEU A 159 -20.87 -16.22 8.53
C LEU A 159 -22.12 -16.68 7.75
N TYR A 160 -22.92 -15.73 7.26
CA TYR A 160 -24.08 -16.05 6.43
C TYR A 160 -23.68 -16.64 5.08
N ALA A 161 -22.69 -16.05 4.40
CA ALA A 161 -22.18 -16.56 3.14
C ALA A 161 -21.66 -18.00 3.28
N GLU A 162 -20.93 -18.31 4.35
CA GLU A 162 -20.50 -19.68 4.67
C GLU A 162 -21.69 -20.62 4.89
N LEU A 163 -22.67 -20.21 5.71
CA LEU A 163 -23.85 -21.01 6.03
C LEU A 163 -24.65 -21.42 4.78
N VAL A 164 -24.76 -20.51 3.81
CA VAL A 164 -25.59 -20.71 2.62
C VAL A 164 -24.79 -21.08 1.37
N GLY A 165 -23.48 -21.26 1.49
CA GLY A 165 -22.60 -21.74 0.42
C GLY A 165 -22.26 -20.71 -0.67
N ILE A 166 -22.27 -19.41 -0.35
CA ILE A 166 -21.81 -18.37 -1.29
C ILE A 166 -20.26 -18.35 -1.27
N PRO A 167 -19.59 -18.42 -2.43
CA PRO A 167 -18.14 -18.30 -2.51
C PRO A 167 -17.60 -17.02 -1.86
N ILE A 168 -16.58 -17.17 -1.01
CA ILE A 168 -15.92 -16.07 -0.31
C ILE A 168 -14.50 -15.92 -0.84
N TYR A 169 -14.19 -14.74 -1.36
CA TYR A 169 -12.84 -14.39 -1.83
C TYR A 169 -12.22 -13.35 -0.93
N LYS A 170 -10.99 -13.60 -0.49
CA LYS A 170 -10.13 -12.54 0.02
C LYS A 170 -9.65 -11.65 -1.14
N ARG A 171 -9.29 -10.42 -0.82
CA ARG A 171 -8.79 -9.42 -1.78
C ARG A 171 -7.66 -9.95 -2.66
N ASP A 172 -6.67 -10.62 -2.07
CA ASP A 172 -5.51 -11.20 -2.75
C ASP A 172 -5.90 -12.27 -3.78
N SER A 173 -6.78 -13.18 -3.41
CA SER A 173 -7.29 -14.28 -4.23
C SER A 173 -8.13 -13.73 -5.38
N TRP A 174 -8.92 -12.68 -5.12
CA TRP A 174 -9.67 -11.98 -6.15
C TRP A 174 -8.74 -11.27 -7.14
N LEU A 175 -7.74 -10.54 -6.64
CA LEU A 175 -6.74 -9.84 -7.46
C LEU A 175 -5.98 -10.80 -8.37
N GLN A 176 -5.55 -11.95 -7.85
CA GLN A 176 -4.91 -12.99 -8.65
C GLN A 176 -5.79 -13.40 -9.84
N ASN A 177 -7.06 -13.71 -9.58
CA ASN A 177 -8.00 -14.16 -10.61
C ASN A 177 -8.26 -13.09 -11.69
N ILE A 178 -8.40 -11.82 -11.31
CA ILE A 178 -8.73 -10.76 -12.28
C ILE A 178 -7.51 -10.24 -13.03
N THR A 179 -6.28 -10.52 -12.58
CA THR A 179 -5.05 -10.05 -13.23
C THR A 179 -4.34 -11.11 -14.07
N GLU A 180 -4.68 -12.40 -13.90
CA GLU A 180 -3.97 -13.53 -14.52
C GLU A 180 -3.80 -13.39 -16.04
N SER A 181 -4.87 -12.97 -16.74
CA SER A 181 -4.93 -12.82 -18.20
C SER A 181 -4.33 -11.52 -18.73
N TYR A 182 -3.88 -10.62 -17.87
CA TYR A 182 -3.40 -9.29 -18.25
C TYR A 182 -1.88 -9.20 -18.26
N ASN A 183 -1.38 -8.19 -18.99
CA ASN A 183 -0.03 -7.68 -18.83
C ASN A 183 0.03 -6.84 -17.54
N LEU A 184 0.23 -7.53 -16.41
CA LEU A 184 0.21 -6.92 -15.09
C LEU A 184 1.51 -6.13 -14.83
N ILE A 185 1.35 -4.85 -14.55
CA ILE A 185 2.38 -3.91 -14.11
C ILE A 185 2.10 -3.60 -12.63
N ALA A 186 2.84 -4.24 -11.73
CA ALA A 186 2.64 -4.14 -10.29
C ALA A 186 3.62 -3.12 -9.66
N ILE A 187 3.10 -2.11 -8.98
CA ILE A 187 3.89 -1.08 -8.29
C ILE A 187 3.88 -1.36 -6.79
N ALA A 188 5.00 -1.85 -6.28
CA ALA A 188 5.22 -2.18 -4.88
C ALA A 188 6.28 -1.29 -4.24
N GLY A 189 6.39 -1.38 -2.91
CA GLY A 189 7.40 -0.69 -2.09
C GLY A 189 6.76 -0.05 -0.85
N THR A 190 7.51 0.28 0.18
CA THR A 190 6.92 0.80 1.42
C THR A 190 6.23 2.16 1.18
N HIS A 191 6.89 3.07 0.47
CA HIS A 191 6.41 4.44 0.20
C HIS A 191 6.33 4.75 -1.30
N GLY A 192 5.47 5.69 -1.69
CA GLY A 192 5.40 6.21 -3.07
C GLY A 192 4.65 5.33 -4.06
N LYS A 193 4.06 4.19 -3.63
CA LYS A 193 3.27 3.29 -4.47
C LYS A 193 2.11 4.00 -5.17
N SER A 194 1.25 4.68 -4.40
CA SER A 194 0.06 5.35 -4.95
C SER A 194 0.41 6.48 -5.90
N THR A 195 1.45 7.25 -5.59
CA THR A 195 1.90 8.33 -6.49
C THR A 195 2.50 7.77 -7.78
N THR A 196 3.35 6.73 -7.69
CA THR A 196 4.01 6.12 -8.86
C THR A 196 3.00 5.43 -9.77
N SER A 197 2.08 4.65 -9.20
CA SER A 197 0.99 4.01 -9.95
C SER A 197 0.08 5.04 -10.60
N ALA A 198 -0.32 6.10 -9.89
CA ALA A 198 -1.13 7.18 -10.46
C ALA A 198 -0.42 7.92 -11.61
N MET A 199 0.87 8.25 -11.45
CA MET A 199 1.66 8.89 -12.50
C MET A 199 1.76 7.99 -13.75
N LEU A 200 2.09 6.71 -13.56
CA LEU A 200 2.20 5.75 -14.66
C LEU A 200 0.87 5.60 -15.39
N SER A 201 -0.22 5.37 -14.64
CA SER A 201 -1.54 5.19 -15.22
C SER A 201 -2.04 6.43 -15.94
N TYR A 202 -1.80 7.62 -15.40
CA TYR A 202 -2.14 8.87 -16.06
C TYR A 202 -1.37 9.06 -17.37
N VAL A 203 -0.07 8.75 -17.36
CA VAL A 203 0.77 8.88 -18.55
C VAL A 203 0.33 7.91 -19.64
N LEU A 204 0.13 6.63 -19.31
CA LEU A 204 -0.28 5.61 -20.28
C LEU A 204 -1.67 5.92 -20.88
N ASP A 205 -2.65 6.27 -20.06
CA ASP A 205 -3.98 6.69 -20.51
C ASP A 205 -3.91 7.91 -21.45
N ALA A 206 -3.13 8.93 -21.07
CA ALA A 206 -2.98 10.14 -21.87
C ALA A 206 -2.18 9.92 -23.17
N MET A 207 -1.36 8.87 -23.23
CA MET A 207 -0.69 8.38 -24.44
C MET A 207 -1.62 7.53 -25.33
N GLY A 208 -2.84 7.23 -24.88
CA GLY A 208 -3.85 6.49 -25.63
C GLY A 208 -3.89 4.98 -25.35
N ASP A 209 -3.22 4.50 -24.29
CA ASP A 209 -3.35 3.11 -23.85
C ASP A 209 -4.71 2.89 -23.18
N ASP A 210 -5.49 1.91 -23.66
CA ASP A 210 -6.79 1.52 -23.08
C ASP A 210 -6.58 0.64 -21.84
N LEU A 211 -5.72 1.05 -20.91
CA LEU A 211 -5.32 0.23 -19.76
C LEU A 211 -6.41 0.12 -18.68
N ILE A 212 -6.30 -0.95 -17.89
CA ILE A 212 -6.93 -0.99 -16.57
C ILE A 212 -5.93 -0.45 -15.54
N ALA A 213 -6.36 0.45 -14.67
CA ALA A 213 -5.52 0.94 -13.58
C ALA A 213 -6.27 0.91 -12.25
N VAL A 214 -5.64 0.38 -11.20
CA VAL A 214 -6.17 0.41 -9.82
C VAL A 214 -5.13 1.03 -8.91
N VAL A 215 -5.48 2.16 -8.30
CA VAL A 215 -4.63 2.94 -7.40
C VAL A 215 -5.24 2.95 -5.99
N GLY A 216 -4.41 2.87 -4.96
CA GLY A 216 -4.81 2.83 -3.55
C GLY A 216 -5.26 4.17 -2.97
N ALA A 217 -5.41 5.20 -3.80
CA ALA A 217 -5.80 6.55 -3.41
C ALA A 217 -6.65 7.20 -4.51
N ASN A 218 -7.43 8.21 -4.13
CA ASN A 218 -8.18 9.00 -5.11
C ASN A 218 -7.21 9.85 -5.96
N VAL A 219 -7.35 9.77 -7.28
CA VAL A 219 -6.61 10.54 -8.27
C VAL A 219 -7.61 11.47 -8.96
N PRO A 220 -7.63 12.78 -8.64
CA PRO A 220 -8.64 13.71 -9.18
C PRO A 220 -8.70 13.79 -10.71
N GLN A 221 -7.67 13.31 -11.40
CA GLN A 221 -7.58 13.27 -12.85
C GLN A 221 -8.25 12.02 -13.47
N PHE A 222 -8.59 11.01 -12.66
CA PHE A 222 -9.28 9.81 -13.11
C PHE A 222 -10.78 10.02 -12.96
N SER A 223 -11.53 9.70 -14.01
CA SER A 223 -12.99 9.79 -13.99
C SER A 223 -13.63 8.83 -12.97
N GLY A 224 -12.96 7.71 -12.67
CA GLY A 224 -13.37 6.74 -11.66
C GLY A 224 -12.80 6.99 -10.26
N GLY A 225 -12.15 8.13 -10.01
CA GLY A 225 -11.51 8.46 -8.74
C GLY A 225 -10.20 7.70 -8.54
N ASN A 226 -10.24 6.41 -8.24
CA ASN A 226 -9.06 5.58 -7.98
C ASN A 226 -8.84 4.46 -9.02
N ILE A 227 -9.58 4.53 -10.14
CA ILE A 227 -9.56 3.52 -11.21
C ILE A 227 -9.65 4.14 -12.60
N ILE A 228 -8.95 3.52 -13.56
CA ILE A 228 -9.19 3.65 -15.00
C ILE A 228 -9.73 2.31 -15.51
N PRO A 229 -11.01 2.23 -15.93
CA PRO A 229 -11.62 0.97 -16.33
C PRO A 229 -11.53 0.73 -17.85
N GLY A 230 -10.31 0.64 -18.40
CA GLY A 230 -10.08 0.31 -19.81
C GLY A 230 -10.34 -1.16 -20.16
N ASN A 231 -10.16 -1.52 -21.43
CA ASN A 231 -10.39 -2.89 -21.95
C ASN A 231 -9.16 -3.52 -22.62
N GLY A 232 -8.04 -2.81 -22.64
CA GLY A 232 -6.77 -3.22 -23.19
C GLY A 232 -6.04 -4.26 -22.34
N PRO A 233 -4.87 -4.71 -22.84
CA PRO A 233 -4.13 -5.80 -22.22
C PRO A 233 -3.33 -5.37 -20.98
N ASN A 234 -3.00 -4.08 -20.85
CA ASN A 234 -2.20 -3.56 -19.74
C ASN A 234 -3.05 -3.37 -18.49
N PHE A 235 -2.54 -3.86 -17.36
CA PHE A 235 -3.16 -3.68 -16.05
C PHE A 235 -2.13 -3.09 -15.11
N VAL A 236 -2.29 -1.82 -14.74
CA VAL A 236 -1.49 -1.16 -13.70
C VAL A 236 -2.14 -1.35 -12.34
N LEU A 237 -1.40 -1.89 -11.38
CA LEU A 237 -1.90 -2.16 -10.03
C LEU A 237 -0.93 -1.66 -8.98
N GLU A 238 -1.43 -0.86 -8.03
CA GLU A 238 -0.76 -0.66 -6.75
C GLU A 238 -0.74 -1.98 -5.96
N ALA A 239 0.46 -2.54 -5.82
CA ALA A 239 0.70 -3.82 -5.18
C ALA A 239 1.11 -3.61 -3.72
N ASP A 240 0.16 -3.86 -2.84
CA ASP A 240 0.25 -3.64 -1.41
C ASP A 240 0.88 -4.85 -0.69
N GLU A 241 1.94 -4.59 0.06
CA GLU A 241 2.66 -5.55 0.88
C GLU A 241 1.88 -5.93 2.15
N TYR A 242 0.93 -5.10 2.58
CA TYR A 242 0.10 -5.35 3.75
C TYR A 242 -0.66 -6.69 3.61
N ASP A 243 -0.64 -7.49 4.68
CA ASP A 243 -1.21 -8.85 4.71
C ASP A 243 -0.66 -9.77 3.59
N CYS A 244 0.56 -9.47 3.10
CA CYS A 244 1.23 -10.19 2.01
C CYS A 244 0.42 -10.31 0.71
N CYS A 245 -0.57 -9.43 0.49
CA CYS A 245 -1.53 -9.55 -0.61
C CYS A 245 -0.88 -9.57 -1.99
N PHE A 246 0.19 -8.80 -2.19
CA PHE A 246 0.94 -8.78 -3.44
C PHE A 246 1.61 -10.12 -3.83
N LEU A 247 1.72 -11.11 -2.93
CA LEU A 247 2.34 -12.41 -3.22
C LEU A 247 1.44 -13.29 -4.08
N ALA A 248 0.14 -12.99 -4.17
CA ALA A 248 -0.79 -13.68 -5.05
C ALA A 248 -0.69 -13.21 -6.51
N LEU A 249 0.01 -12.11 -6.77
CA LEU A 249 0.16 -11.53 -8.11
C LEU A 249 1.21 -12.27 -8.93
N SER A 250 1.12 -12.19 -10.26
CA SER A 250 2.14 -12.69 -11.18
C SER A 250 2.47 -11.62 -12.23
N PRO A 251 3.26 -10.59 -11.87
CA PRO A 251 3.49 -9.43 -12.73
C PRO A 251 4.35 -9.75 -13.95
N SER A 252 4.05 -9.12 -15.08
CA SER A 252 4.98 -9.03 -16.21
C SER A 252 6.05 -7.98 -15.96
N ILE A 253 5.67 -6.87 -15.32
CA ILE A 253 6.58 -5.82 -14.86
C ILE A 253 6.31 -5.57 -13.37
N ALA A 254 7.36 -5.64 -12.54
CA ALA A 254 7.28 -5.23 -11.14
C ALA A 254 8.14 -3.98 -10.94
N VAL A 255 7.57 -2.96 -10.32
CA VAL A 255 8.26 -1.75 -9.86
C VAL A 255 8.40 -1.84 -8.35
N VAL A 256 9.61 -1.64 -7.81
CA VAL A 256 9.87 -1.58 -6.36
C VAL A 256 10.45 -0.22 -6.01
N THR A 257 9.66 0.63 -5.35
CA THR A 257 10.04 2.03 -5.07
C THR A 257 11.04 2.19 -3.94
N ASN A 258 10.89 1.40 -2.89
CA ASN A 258 11.77 1.33 -1.71
C ASN A 258 11.32 0.14 -0.85
N VAL A 259 12.15 -0.26 0.12
CA VAL A 259 11.82 -1.30 1.09
C VAL A 259 12.37 -0.86 2.45
N GLU A 260 11.48 -0.48 3.35
CA GLU A 260 11.74 -0.04 4.73
C GLU A 260 10.78 -0.76 5.69
N TRP A 261 11.16 -0.80 6.98
CA TRP A 261 10.33 -1.42 8.01
C TRP A 261 9.12 -0.56 8.35
N ASP A 262 7.95 -1.00 7.90
CA ASP A 262 6.63 -0.48 8.27
C ASP A 262 5.71 -1.68 8.58
N HIS A 263 4.42 -1.43 8.83
CA HIS A 263 3.43 -2.44 9.18
C HIS A 263 3.94 -3.34 10.31
N VAL A 264 4.45 -2.71 11.37
CA VAL A 264 5.10 -3.37 12.51
C VAL A 264 4.19 -4.33 13.28
N ASP A 265 2.88 -4.29 13.00
CA ASP A 265 1.89 -5.24 13.49
C ASP A 265 1.84 -6.56 12.69
N ILE A 266 2.44 -6.59 11.49
CA ILE A 266 2.56 -7.75 10.60
C ILE A 266 4.01 -8.20 10.47
N PHE A 267 4.94 -7.25 10.36
CA PHE A 267 6.35 -7.51 10.12
C PHE A 267 7.17 -7.25 11.38
N ASP A 268 7.79 -8.32 11.88
CA ASP A 268 8.56 -8.28 13.13
C ASP A 268 9.75 -7.31 13.06
N ASP A 269 10.40 -7.23 11.90
CA ASP A 269 11.59 -6.43 11.65
C ASP A 269 11.82 -6.17 10.15
N GLU A 270 12.86 -5.40 9.84
CA GLU A 270 13.28 -5.08 8.47
C GLU A 270 13.64 -6.32 7.64
N GLU A 271 14.22 -7.36 8.27
CA GLU A 271 14.57 -8.60 7.57
C GLU A 271 13.32 -9.37 7.12
N HIS A 272 12.26 -9.37 7.93
CA HIS A 272 10.96 -9.90 7.57
C HIS A 272 10.45 -9.20 6.30
N VAL A 273 10.46 -7.86 6.27
CA VAL A 273 10.04 -7.09 5.10
C VAL A 273 10.86 -7.47 3.87
N TRP A 274 12.19 -7.49 3.97
CA TRP A 274 13.07 -7.89 2.87
C TRP A 274 12.75 -9.29 2.35
N ARG A 275 12.53 -10.26 3.24
CA ARG A 275 12.16 -11.63 2.87
C ARG A 275 10.86 -11.67 2.07
N ILE A 276 9.86 -10.86 2.45
CA ILE A 276 8.56 -10.82 1.78
C ILE A 276 8.67 -10.15 0.41
N PHE A 277 9.42 -9.05 0.28
CA PHE A 277 9.71 -8.44 -1.02
C PHE A 277 10.54 -9.35 -1.95
N ARG A 278 11.48 -10.14 -1.41
CA ARG A 278 12.19 -11.18 -2.19
C ARG A 278 11.24 -12.23 -2.75
N LYS A 279 10.23 -12.66 -1.98
CA LYS A 279 9.19 -13.58 -2.49
C LYS A 279 8.32 -12.94 -3.57
N PHE A 280 8.04 -11.63 -3.46
CA PHE A 280 7.28 -10.89 -4.46
C PHE A 280 8.02 -10.81 -5.80
N VAL A 281 9.31 -10.44 -5.81
CA VAL A 281 10.07 -10.37 -7.08
C VAL A 281 10.25 -11.75 -7.73
N GLN A 282 10.18 -12.83 -6.96
CA GLN A 282 10.13 -14.20 -7.50
C GLN A 282 8.81 -14.54 -8.19
N GLN A 283 7.74 -13.77 -7.99
CA GLN A 283 6.47 -13.94 -8.71
C GLN A 283 6.47 -13.32 -10.11
N ILE A 284 7.52 -12.58 -10.48
CA ILE A 284 7.63 -11.99 -11.82
C ILE A 284 7.64 -13.12 -12.85
N LYS A 285 6.79 -12.99 -13.87
CA LYS A 285 6.66 -13.97 -14.96
C LYS A 285 8.02 -14.14 -15.66
N SER A 286 8.30 -15.35 -16.14
CA SER A 286 9.50 -15.60 -16.94
C SER A 286 9.51 -14.71 -18.18
N GLY A 287 10.65 -14.07 -18.46
CA GLY A 287 10.78 -13.04 -19.49
C GLY A 287 10.29 -11.64 -19.06
N GLY A 288 9.82 -11.49 -17.82
CA GLY A 288 9.34 -10.22 -17.27
C GLY A 288 10.47 -9.22 -16.96
N HIS A 289 10.10 -8.16 -16.25
CA HIS A 289 11.01 -7.05 -15.94
C HIS A 289 10.85 -6.56 -14.50
N LEU A 290 11.95 -6.44 -13.77
CA LEU A 290 12.04 -5.78 -12.47
C LEU A 290 12.64 -4.38 -12.62
N ILE A 291 11.92 -3.37 -12.15
CA ILE A 291 12.36 -1.98 -12.09
C ILE A 291 12.47 -1.60 -10.63
N LEU A 292 13.64 -1.14 -10.17
CA LEU A 292 13.85 -0.87 -8.75
C LEU A 292 14.64 0.41 -8.48
N CYS A 293 14.31 1.09 -7.39
CA CYS A 293 15.07 2.24 -6.91
C CYS A 293 16.40 1.79 -6.31
N GLY A 294 17.52 2.11 -6.95
CA GLY A 294 18.85 1.73 -6.48
C GLY A 294 19.45 2.66 -5.42
N ASP A 295 18.82 3.80 -5.15
CA ASP A 295 19.20 4.69 -4.05
C ASP A 295 18.68 4.18 -2.69
N CYS A 296 17.66 3.31 -2.68
CA CYS A 296 17.15 2.68 -1.47
C CYS A 296 17.94 1.39 -1.19
N ALA A 297 18.65 1.34 -0.06
CA ALA A 297 19.44 0.17 0.33
C ALA A 297 18.59 -1.10 0.42
N GLY A 298 17.38 -1.03 0.98
CA GLY A 298 16.45 -2.15 1.10
C GLY A 298 16.01 -2.70 -0.26
N ALA A 299 15.59 -1.83 -1.19
CA ALA A 299 15.22 -2.25 -2.55
C ALA A 299 16.43 -2.79 -3.33
N TYR A 300 17.59 -2.13 -3.25
CA TYR A 300 18.81 -2.60 -3.90
C TYR A 300 19.31 -3.94 -3.32
N SER A 301 19.01 -4.22 -2.05
CA SER A 301 19.34 -5.51 -1.41
C SER A 301 18.64 -6.71 -2.04
N LEU A 302 17.53 -6.49 -2.76
CA LEU A 302 16.80 -7.54 -3.48
C LEU A 302 17.65 -8.16 -4.60
N LEU A 303 18.73 -7.49 -5.03
CA LEU A 303 19.69 -7.99 -6.02
C LEU A 303 20.80 -8.87 -5.42
N LYS A 304 21.07 -8.80 -4.11
CA LYS A 304 22.26 -9.38 -3.46
C LYS A 304 22.11 -10.86 -3.05
N ASP A 305 21.72 -11.72 -3.98
CA ASP A 305 21.53 -13.18 -3.83
C ASP A 305 20.25 -13.66 -3.11
N CYS A 306 19.42 -14.34 -3.89
CA CYS A 306 18.59 -15.46 -3.44
C CYS A 306 19.41 -16.75 -3.58
N LYS A 307 20.32 -17.06 -2.65
CA LYS A 307 20.87 -18.42 -2.49
C LYS A 307 20.73 -18.86 -1.03
N PRO A 308 20.28 -20.09 -0.75
CA PRO A 308 20.21 -20.60 0.60
C PRO A 308 21.62 -20.89 1.11
N GLU A 309 21.93 -20.36 2.30
CA GLU A 309 22.96 -20.83 3.23
C GLU A 309 24.38 -21.03 2.66
N THR A 310 25.19 -19.96 2.68
CA THR A 310 26.57 -19.92 3.24
C THR A 310 27.26 -18.63 2.81
N LEU A 311 27.49 -17.70 3.75
CA LEU A 311 28.36 -16.55 3.54
C LEU A 311 29.60 -16.68 4.41
N SER A 312 30.75 -16.80 3.76
CA SER A 312 32.06 -16.47 4.31
C SER A 312 32.73 -15.48 3.35
N GLY A 313 32.98 -14.28 3.85
CA GLY A 313 34.16 -13.47 3.54
C GLY A 313 34.20 -12.75 2.20
N ASN A 314 34.02 -11.43 2.27
CA ASN A 314 34.71 -10.39 1.48
C ASN A 314 34.89 -10.65 -0.02
N ASP A 315 33.97 -10.14 -0.84
CA ASP A 315 34.39 -9.45 -2.06
C ASP A 315 33.37 -8.40 -2.53
N VAL A 316 33.93 -7.27 -2.93
CA VAL A 316 33.24 -6.05 -3.34
C VAL A 316 32.75 -6.21 -4.79
N LEU A 317 31.43 -6.12 -4.97
CA LEU A 317 30.75 -6.26 -6.27
C LEU A 317 30.94 -5.03 -7.17
N LEU A 318 31.84 -5.17 -8.16
CA LEU A 318 31.81 -4.45 -9.43
C LEU A 318 31.66 -5.51 -10.54
N GLY A 319 30.53 -5.50 -11.24
CA GLY A 319 30.33 -6.28 -12.47
C GLY A 319 29.39 -7.49 -12.34
N SER A 320 28.16 -7.33 -12.84
CA SER A 320 27.32 -8.37 -13.47
C SER A 320 27.24 -9.78 -12.84
N LEU A 321 27.09 -9.87 -11.52
CA LEU A 321 26.54 -11.06 -10.87
C LEU A 321 25.07 -10.81 -10.52
N VAL A 322 24.23 -10.62 -11.54
CA VAL A 322 22.78 -10.73 -11.34
C VAL A 322 22.45 -12.22 -11.43
N PRO A 323 21.92 -12.87 -10.38
CA PRO A 323 21.40 -14.23 -10.47
C PRO A 323 20.48 -14.36 -11.70
N ASN A 324 20.48 -15.52 -12.36
CA ASN A 324 19.55 -15.76 -13.47
C ASN A 324 18.13 -15.89 -12.92
N PHE A 325 17.50 -14.74 -12.64
CA PHE A 325 16.16 -14.65 -12.04
C PHE A 325 15.04 -14.99 -13.02
N GLY A 326 15.36 -15.23 -14.30
CA GLY A 326 14.36 -15.45 -15.35
C GLY A 326 13.62 -14.19 -15.78
N TYR A 327 14.00 -13.00 -15.30
CA TYR A 327 13.51 -11.69 -15.69
C TYR A 327 14.67 -10.70 -15.85
N SER A 328 14.42 -9.61 -16.58
CA SER A 328 15.38 -8.51 -16.77
C SER A 328 15.29 -7.48 -15.64
N VAL A 329 16.36 -6.72 -15.40
CA VAL A 329 16.44 -5.75 -14.30
C VAL A 329 16.82 -4.38 -14.85
N THR A 330 16.18 -3.32 -14.36
CA THR A 330 16.54 -1.92 -14.60
C THR A 330 16.51 -1.15 -13.30
N THR A 331 17.56 -0.37 -13.04
CA THR A 331 17.63 0.47 -11.84
C THR A 331 17.29 1.92 -12.14
N TYR A 332 16.72 2.62 -11.16
CA TYR A 332 16.58 4.06 -11.22
C TYR A 332 17.02 4.74 -9.91
N GLY A 333 17.40 6.00 -9.96
CA GLY A 333 17.79 6.77 -8.78
C GLY A 333 18.36 8.15 -9.11
N ILE A 334 18.82 8.88 -8.12
CA ILE A 334 19.58 10.12 -8.30
C ILE A 334 21.03 9.82 -8.63
N SER A 335 21.57 8.69 -8.15
CA SER A 335 22.94 8.29 -8.45
C SER A 335 23.13 8.04 -9.95
N SER A 336 24.19 8.61 -10.53
CA SER A 336 24.59 8.35 -11.92
C SER A 336 25.00 6.91 -12.21
N LYS A 337 25.08 6.06 -11.17
CA LYS A 337 25.28 4.61 -11.30
C LYS A 337 24.00 3.85 -11.71
N MET A 338 22.84 4.49 -11.66
CA MET A 338 21.56 3.87 -12.01
C MET A 338 21.27 4.00 -13.51
N ASP A 339 20.57 3.01 -14.08
CA ASP A 339 20.24 3.02 -15.51
C ASP A 339 19.43 4.27 -15.87
N TRP A 340 18.41 4.61 -15.09
CA TRP A 340 17.69 5.87 -15.22
C TRP A 340 18.03 6.77 -14.05
N HIS A 341 18.50 7.99 -14.32
CA HIS A 341 18.80 8.90 -13.23
C HIS A 341 18.51 10.36 -13.51
N ALA A 342 18.39 11.13 -12.42
CA ALA A 342 18.16 12.57 -12.45
C ALA A 342 19.38 13.35 -11.97
N SER A 343 19.69 14.44 -12.67
CA SER A 343 20.68 15.44 -12.24
C SER A 343 20.05 16.84 -12.24
N CYS A 344 20.75 17.83 -11.67
CA CYS A 344 20.32 19.23 -11.65
C CYS A 344 18.88 19.44 -11.11
N ILE A 345 18.52 18.72 -10.05
CA ILE A 345 17.19 18.82 -9.43
C ILE A 345 17.04 20.17 -8.73
N THR A 346 16.06 20.95 -9.16
CA THR A 346 15.81 22.30 -8.62
C THR A 346 14.31 22.57 -8.47
N PRO A 347 13.88 23.32 -7.43
CA PRO A 347 12.50 23.78 -7.34
C PRO A 347 12.14 24.69 -8.51
N ASN A 348 10.96 24.51 -9.10
CA ASN A 348 10.50 25.33 -10.20
C ASN A 348 9.45 26.37 -9.79
N LEU A 349 9.13 27.31 -10.69
CA LEU A 349 8.19 28.42 -10.42
C LEU A 349 6.76 27.96 -10.14
N GLN A 350 6.40 26.72 -10.49
CA GLN A 350 5.08 26.14 -10.20
C GLN A 350 5.04 25.49 -8.80
N GLY A 351 6.14 25.53 -8.06
CA GLY A 351 6.28 24.90 -6.75
C GLY A 351 6.47 23.38 -6.83
N GLY A 352 6.92 22.88 -7.99
CA GLY A 352 7.32 21.50 -8.21
C GLY A 352 8.84 21.35 -8.38
N GLN A 353 9.28 20.48 -9.29
CA GLN A 353 10.71 20.19 -9.52
C GLN A 353 11.05 20.15 -11.01
N ASP A 354 12.16 20.77 -11.39
CA ASP A 354 12.81 20.61 -12.68
C ASP A 354 14.09 19.78 -12.51
N TYR A 355 14.39 18.90 -13.48
CA TYR A 355 15.59 18.06 -13.47
C TYR A 355 16.00 17.61 -14.88
N ILE A 356 17.24 17.15 -15.03
CA ILE A 356 17.73 16.53 -16.26
C ILE A 356 17.64 15.02 -16.12
N LEU A 357 16.90 14.38 -17.02
CA LEU A 357 16.74 12.93 -17.14
C LEU A 357 17.88 12.34 -17.96
N HIS A 358 18.51 11.31 -17.42
CA HIS A 358 19.54 10.51 -18.06
C HIS A 358 19.11 9.04 -18.17
N HIS A 359 19.56 8.39 -19.25
CA HIS A 359 19.53 6.95 -19.40
C HIS A 359 20.96 6.48 -19.69
N LYS A 360 21.53 5.76 -18.72
CA LYS A 360 22.97 5.52 -18.60
C LYS A 360 23.70 6.86 -18.68
N GLU A 361 24.75 6.95 -19.48
CA GLU A 361 25.55 8.18 -19.60
C GLU A 361 24.90 9.26 -20.48
N ASN A 362 23.79 8.95 -21.16
CA ASN A 362 23.18 9.87 -22.12
C ASN A 362 22.12 10.76 -21.48
N LEU A 363 22.19 12.06 -21.76
CA LEU A 363 21.09 12.99 -21.49
C LEU A 363 19.93 12.68 -22.42
N VAL A 364 18.73 12.50 -21.85
CA VAL A 364 17.53 12.12 -22.58
C VAL A 364 16.55 13.28 -22.71
N ALA A 365 16.27 13.98 -21.61
CA ALA A 365 15.29 15.07 -21.59
C ALA A 365 15.44 15.97 -20.36
N GLU A 366 15.03 17.24 -20.48
CA GLU A 366 14.74 18.09 -19.31
C GLU A 366 13.31 17.84 -18.86
N VAL A 367 13.05 17.52 -17.59
CA VAL A 367 11.70 17.20 -17.10
C VAL A 367 11.27 18.24 -16.09
N SER A 368 9.99 18.61 -16.15
CA SER A 368 9.35 19.53 -15.21
C SER A 368 8.13 18.85 -14.60
N LEU A 369 8.08 18.78 -13.28
CA LEU A 369 6.97 18.24 -12.49
C LEU A 369 6.29 19.38 -11.74
N LYS A 370 4.97 19.26 -11.54
CA LYS A 370 4.21 20.15 -10.64
C LYS A 370 4.33 19.76 -9.17
N LEU A 371 4.70 18.51 -8.92
CA LEU A 371 4.79 17.97 -7.57
C LEU A 371 6.15 18.34 -6.94
N PRO A 372 6.18 18.81 -5.69
CA PRO A 372 7.42 19.14 -5.00
C PRO A 372 8.15 17.90 -4.50
N GLY A 373 9.44 18.06 -4.16
CA GLY A 373 10.23 17.05 -3.46
C GLY A 373 10.95 16.06 -4.38
N VAL A 374 12.16 15.70 -3.96
CA VAL A 374 13.03 14.74 -4.67
C VAL A 374 12.38 13.34 -4.74
N HIS A 375 11.57 12.96 -3.75
CA HIS A 375 10.83 11.71 -3.78
C HIS A 375 9.87 11.61 -4.98
N ASN A 376 9.30 12.73 -5.45
CA ASN A 376 8.48 12.74 -6.66
C ASN A 376 9.29 12.70 -7.95
N VAL A 377 10.56 13.15 -7.93
CA VAL A 377 11.52 12.90 -9.01
C VAL A 377 11.85 11.41 -9.10
N LEU A 378 12.06 10.74 -7.96
CA LEU A 378 12.25 9.28 -7.94
C LEU A 378 11.02 8.53 -8.49
N ASN A 379 9.82 8.94 -8.09
CA ASN A 379 8.57 8.36 -8.62
C ASN A 379 8.47 8.55 -10.16
N SER A 380 8.83 9.72 -10.69
CA SER A 380 8.79 9.94 -12.15
C SER A 380 9.86 9.15 -12.90
N LEU A 381 11.04 8.92 -12.33
CA LEU A 381 12.06 8.05 -12.91
C LEU A 381 11.56 6.61 -13.05
N ALA A 382 10.82 6.09 -12.06
CA ALA A 382 10.17 4.78 -12.14
C ALA A 382 9.19 4.70 -13.32
N VAL A 383 8.44 5.78 -13.58
CA VAL A 383 7.52 5.88 -14.73
C VAL A 383 8.29 5.83 -16.05
N PHE A 384 9.34 6.64 -16.21
CA PHE A 384 10.18 6.60 -17.41
C PHE A 384 10.76 5.22 -17.67
N ALA A 385 11.32 4.58 -16.65
CA ALA A 385 11.87 3.22 -16.76
C ALA A 385 10.79 2.20 -17.15
N THR A 386 9.58 2.33 -16.60
CA THR A 386 8.46 1.41 -16.88
C THR A 386 7.94 1.56 -18.30
N VAL A 387 7.69 2.80 -18.74
CA VAL A 387 7.26 3.08 -20.10
C VAL A 387 8.32 2.65 -21.10
N ALA A 388 9.60 2.95 -20.85
CA ALA A 388 10.69 2.50 -21.71
C ALA A 388 10.77 0.97 -21.81
N SER A 389 10.37 0.24 -20.76
CA SER A 389 10.29 -1.23 -20.82
C SER A 389 9.09 -1.76 -21.60
N LEU A 390 7.96 -1.04 -21.62
CA LEU A 390 6.76 -1.44 -22.35
C LEU A 390 6.90 -1.24 -23.87
N PHE A 391 7.61 -0.20 -24.31
CA PHE A 391 7.72 0.18 -25.72
C PHE A 391 9.07 -0.18 -26.36
N LYS A 392 9.76 -1.22 -25.87
CA LYS A 392 11.12 -1.61 -26.36
C LYS A 392 11.19 -2.00 -27.84
N ASP A 393 10.09 -2.48 -28.42
CA ASP A 393 10.07 -3.14 -29.73
C ASP A 393 9.43 -2.29 -30.87
N GLY A 394 9.10 -1.02 -30.63
CA GLY A 394 8.49 -0.15 -31.65
C GLY A 394 8.57 1.36 -31.38
N ASP A 395 8.66 2.13 -32.47
CA ASP A 395 8.72 3.60 -32.58
C ASP A 395 9.84 4.35 -31.84
N ASN A 396 10.09 5.57 -32.31
CA ASN A 396 11.17 6.45 -31.89
C ASN A 396 11.15 6.67 -30.37
N VAL A 397 12.07 6.03 -29.64
CA VAL A 397 12.24 6.16 -28.18
C VAL A 397 12.22 7.62 -27.73
N HIS A 398 12.72 8.54 -28.56
CA HIS A 398 12.67 9.97 -28.30
C HIS A 398 11.24 10.51 -28.20
N ASP A 399 10.35 10.12 -29.11
CA ASP A 399 8.95 10.55 -29.14
C ASP A 399 8.18 10.01 -27.94
N THR A 400 8.41 8.75 -27.58
CA THR A 400 7.86 8.13 -26.37
C THR A 400 8.28 8.91 -25.11
N ILE A 401 9.57 9.20 -24.96
CA ILE A 401 10.06 9.96 -23.80
C ILE A 401 9.53 11.39 -23.77
N ASN A 402 9.45 12.06 -24.93
CA ASN A 402 8.86 13.39 -25.03
C ASN A 402 7.38 13.38 -24.62
N SER A 403 6.63 12.34 -25.00
CA SER A 403 5.24 12.16 -24.60
C SER A 403 5.11 11.96 -23.08
N VAL A 404 5.92 11.05 -22.50
CA VAL A 404 5.94 10.83 -21.04
C VAL A 404 6.26 12.13 -20.29
N LYS A 405 7.31 12.85 -20.70
CA LYS A 405 7.69 14.16 -20.13
C LYS A 405 6.52 15.14 -20.19
N TYR A 406 5.88 15.26 -21.36
CA TYR A 406 4.77 16.19 -21.57
C TYR A 406 3.60 15.87 -20.63
N HIS A 407 3.20 14.61 -20.53
CA HIS A 407 2.09 14.21 -19.67
C HIS A 407 2.45 14.34 -18.19
N LEU A 408 3.65 13.95 -17.75
CA LEU A 408 4.10 14.17 -16.38
C LEU A 408 4.06 15.65 -15.96
N SER A 409 4.38 16.58 -16.86
CA SER A 409 4.28 18.03 -16.58
C SER A 409 2.85 18.51 -16.32
N LYS A 410 1.85 17.73 -16.73
CA LYS A 410 0.43 18.03 -16.53
C LYS A 410 -0.17 17.32 -15.32
N PHE A 411 0.48 16.28 -14.80
CA PHE A 411 0.02 15.54 -13.63
C PHE A 411 -0.10 16.48 -12.43
N LYS A 412 -1.29 16.50 -11.82
CA LYS A 412 -1.68 17.41 -10.74
C LYS A 412 -1.46 16.82 -9.35
N GLY A 413 -1.36 15.49 -9.26
CA GLY A 413 -1.12 14.80 -8.00
C GLY A 413 -2.22 13.81 -7.64
N VAL A 414 -2.11 13.31 -6.41
CA VAL A 414 -3.00 12.31 -5.82
C VAL A 414 -3.57 12.92 -4.54
N SER A 415 -4.84 12.66 -4.24
CA SER A 415 -5.45 13.16 -3.02
C SER A 415 -4.66 12.69 -1.79
N ARG A 416 -4.55 13.57 -0.80
CA ARG A 416 -3.75 13.35 0.41
C ARG A 416 -2.26 13.07 0.16
N ARG A 417 -1.67 13.51 -0.96
CA ARG A 417 -0.22 13.46 -1.22
C ARG A 417 0.26 14.85 -1.59
N PHE A 418 0.68 15.63 -0.60
CA PHE A 418 0.91 17.07 -0.73
C PHE A 418 -0.31 17.81 -1.32
N ASP A 419 -1.51 17.47 -0.86
CA ASP A 419 -2.76 17.90 -1.46
C ASP A 419 -3.19 19.28 -0.93
N LEU A 420 -3.45 20.23 -1.82
CA LEU A 420 -3.88 21.58 -1.43
C LEU A 420 -5.38 21.57 -1.13
N ILE A 421 -5.72 21.70 0.15
CA ILE A 421 -7.12 21.81 0.60
C ILE A 421 -7.70 23.18 0.25
N GLY A 422 -6.92 24.24 0.45
CA GLY A 422 -7.34 25.59 0.11
C GLY A 422 -6.45 26.68 0.65
N LYS A 423 -6.75 27.92 0.24
CA LYS A 423 -6.08 29.14 0.71
C LYS A 423 -7.11 30.09 1.31
N VAL A 424 -6.92 30.52 2.55
CA VAL A 424 -7.87 31.38 3.26
C VAL A 424 -7.16 32.20 4.34
N SER A 425 -7.51 33.47 4.50
CA SER A 425 -6.99 34.35 5.57
C SER A 425 -5.45 34.38 5.68
N GLY A 426 -4.74 34.37 4.53
CA GLY A 426 -3.28 34.32 4.49
C GLY A 426 -2.67 32.95 4.84
N CYS A 427 -3.48 31.89 4.92
CA CYS A 427 -3.03 30.53 5.21
C CYS A 427 -3.23 29.60 4.00
N CYS A 428 -2.22 28.81 3.66
CA CYS A 428 -2.33 27.67 2.76
C CYS A 428 -2.45 26.38 3.57
N ILE A 429 -3.51 25.60 3.36
CA ILE A 429 -3.77 24.37 4.10
C ILE A 429 -3.52 23.18 3.16
N TYR A 430 -2.64 22.27 3.57
CA TYR A 430 -2.31 21.05 2.86
C TYR A 430 -2.65 19.81 3.69
N ASP A 431 -3.02 18.72 3.03
CA ASP A 431 -3.18 17.38 3.63
C ASP A 431 -2.18 16.41 3.01
N ASP A 432 -1.55 15.59 3.85
CA ASP A 432 -0.66 14.53 3.43
C ASP A 432 -0.87 13.26 4.27
N TYR A 433 -0.89 12.12 3.60
CA TYR A 433 -1.06 10.80 4.19
C TYR A 433 0.20 10.32 4.92
N ALA A 434 1.30 11.08 4.88
CA ALA A 434 2.56 10.78 5.56
C ALA A 434 2.33 10.38 7.03
N HIS A 435 2.69 9.13 7.33
CA HIS A 435 2.50 8.53 8.65
C HIS A 435 3.72 7.70 9.10
N HIS A 436 4.67 7.46 8.19
CA HIS A 436 5.99 6.92 8.50
C HIS A 436 7.03 8.06 8.62
N PRO A 437 8.06 7.96 9.48
CA PRO A 437 9.07 9.02 9.64
C PRO A 437 9.74 9.46 8.32
N THR A 438 10.00 8.51 7.42
CA THR A 438 10.58 8.79 6.08
C THR A 438 9.63 9.65 5.24
N GLU A 439 8.32 9.37 5.28
CA GLU A 439 7.31 10.15 4.57
C GLU A 439 7.17 11.55 5.16
N VAL A 440 7.08 11.65 6.49
CA VAL A 440 6.98 12.94 7.19
C VAL A 440 8.15 13.84 6.81
N ARG A 441 9.38 13.31 6.88
CA ARG A 441 10.59 14.04 6.50
C ARG A 441 10.54 14.45 5.03
N ALA A 442 10.19 13.54 4.12
CA ALA A 442 10.13 13.83 2.69
C ALA A 442 9.09 14.91 2.35
N THR A 443 7.92 14.89 3.01
CA THR A 443 6.87 15.90 2.86
C THR A 443 7.31 17.26 3.39
N LEU A 444 7.93 17.31 4.57
CA LEU A 444 8.36 18.59 5.17
C LEU A 444 9.57 19.20 4.45
N GLN A 445 10.51 18.39 3.96
CA GLN A 445 11.57 18.85 3.08
C GLN A 445 11.01 19.45 1.78
N ALA A 446 10.04 18.79 1.16
CA ALA A 446 9.36 19.29 -0.03
C ALA A 446 8.59 20.58 0.28
N ALA A 447 7.96 20.68 1.44
CA ALA A 447 7.27 21.87 1.90
C ALA A 447 8.23 23.04 2.10
N ARG A 448 9.38 22.82 2.76
CA ARG A 448 10.38 23.85 2.97
C ARG A 448 11.02 24.32 1.66
N GLN A 449 11.24 23.42 0.69
CA GLN A 449 11.68 23.80 -0.66
C GLN A 449 10.67 24.69 -1.39
N LYS A 450 9.38 24.39 -1.25
CA LYS A 450 8.29 25.17 -1.87
C LYS A 450 8.01 26.48 -1.14
N PHE A 451 8.21 26.48 0.18
CA PHE A 451 7.92 27.58 1.10
C PHE A 451 9.15 27.90 1.96
N PRO A 452 10.21 28.48 1.35
CA PRO A 452 11.48 28.68 2.03
C PRO A 452 11.41 29.65 3.21
N PHE A 453 10.43 30.56 3.22
CA PHE A 453 10.37 31.67 4.18
C PHE A 453 9.06 31.74 4.97
N GLN A 454 8.05 30.97 4.59
CA GLN A 454 6.77 30.93 5.30
C GLN A 454 6.89 30.07 6.56
N PRO A 455 6.18 30.40 7.65
CA PRO A 455 6.12 29.53 8.81
C PRO A 455 5.34 28.27 8.42
N LEU A 456 5.87 27.12 8.80
CA LEU A 456 5.35 25.80 8.48
C LEU A 456 4.84 25.14 9.77
N TRP A 457 3.52 25.14 9.91
CA TRP A 457 2.83 24.51 11.03
C TRP A 457 2.33 23.13 10.62
N VAL A 458 2.54 22.16 11.49
CA VAL A 458 2.22 20.75 11.24
C VAL A 458 1.29 20.28 12.33
N VAL A 459 0.14 19.72 11.95
CA VAL A 459 -0.68 18.90 12.82
C VAL A 459 -0.45 17.45 12.43
N PHE A 460 0.20 16.70 13.30
CA PHE A 460 0.49 15.29 13.08
C PHE A 460 -0.42 14.43 13.94
N GLN A 461 -1.14 13.53 13.30
CA GLN A 461 -1.85 12.43 13.98
C GLN A 461 -1.04 11.15 13.83
N PRO A 462 -0.44 10.66 14.92
CA PRO A 462 0.16 9.33 14.95
C PRO A 462 -0.81 8.24 14.52
N HIS A 463 -0.35 7.26 13.74
CA HIS A 463 -1.18 6.13 13.29
C HIS A 463 -0.59 4.83 13.81
N THR A 464 -1.40 4.10 14.60
CA THR A 464 -1.10 2.92 15.44
C THR A 464 -0.10 3.16 16.57
N PHE A 465 -0.32 2.50 17.72
CA PHE A 465 0.55 2.59 18.89
C PHE A 465 1.88 1.90 18.60
N SER A 466 1.80 0.67 18.06
CA SER A 466 2.96 -0.14 17.72
C SER A 466 3.99 0.60 16.88
N ARG A 467 3.55 1.37 15.86
CA ARG A 467 4.43 2.13 14.97
C ARG A 467 5.18 3.22 15.71
N ILE A 468 4.49 3.96 16.57
CA ILE A 468 5.12 5.05 17.34
C ILE A 468 6.14 4.48 18.30
N THR A 469 5.80 3.40 19.00
CA THR A 469 6.74 2.72 19.90
C THR A 469 7.98 2.23 19.14
N ALA A 470 7.79 1.57 17.98
CA ALA A 470 8.88 0.99 17.19
C ALA A 470 9.80 2.06 16.56
N LEU A 471 9.22 3.15 16.07
CA LEU A 471 9.91 4.17 15.27
C LEU A 471 10.11 5.50 16.01
N MET A 472 9.95 5.52 17.34
CA MET A 472 10.02 6.74 18.17
C MET A 472 11.27 7.58 17.87
N LYS A 473 12.44 6.92 17.76
CA LYS A 473 13.72 7.59 17.51
C LYS A 473 13.74 8.32 16.17
N ASP A 474 13.12 7.74 15.14
CA ASP A 474 13.09 8.31 13.81
C ASP A 474 12.07 9.46 13.72
N PHE A 475 10.92 9.32 14.38
CA PHE A 475 9.92 10.39 14.47
C PHE A 475 10.46 11.65 15.14
N VAL A 476 11.24 11.51 16.22
CA VAL A 476 11.83 12.66 16.94
C VAL A 476 12.59 13.62 16.03
N THR A 477 13.17 13.14 14.94
CA THR A 477 13.94 13.94 13.98
C THR A 477 13.22 14.21 12.66
N ALA A 478 12.07 13.58 12.42
CA ALA A 478 11.36 13.67 11.13
C ALA A 478 10.76 15.06 10.87
N PHE A 479 10.57 15.87 11.91
CA PHE A 479 9.90 17.17 11.85
C PHE A 479 10.84 18.37 11.70
N ALA A 480 12.14 18.15 11.47
CA ALA A 480 13.16 19.20 11.54
C ALA A 480 12.93 20.41 10.61
N ASP A 481 12.22 20.22 9.49
CA ASP A 481 11.92 21.27 8.51
C ASP A 481 10.65 22.10 8.86
N ALA A 482 9.89 21.71 9.88
CA ALA A 482 8.75 22.47 10.41
C ALA A 482 9.20 23.58 11.36
N ASP A 483 8.32 24.56 11.60
CA ASP A 483 8.52 25.60 12.62
C ASP A 483 7.70 25.32 13.89
N TYR A 484 6.55 24.66 13.73
CA TYR A 484 5.65 24.34 14.82
C TYR A 484 4.95 23.00 14.57
N VAL A 485 4.88 22.14 15.59
CA VAL A 485 4.26 20.81 15.51
C VAL A 485 3.24 20.62 16.62
N ILE A 486 2.01 20.31 16.26
CA ILE A 486 0.97 19.84 17.17
C ILE A 486 0.83 18.35 16.96
N VAL A 487 1.06 17.55 18.00
CA VAL A 487 0.83 16.11 17.98
C VAL A 487 -0.51 15.80 18.65
N THR A 488 -1.37 15.04 17.99
CA THR A 488 -2.66 14.62 18.53
C THR A 488 -2.60 13.27 19.22
N GLU A 489 -3.73 12.78 19.74
CA GLU A 489 -3.81 11.39 20.16
C GLU A 489 -3.56 10.41 19.00
N VAL A 490 -3.16 9.19 19.36
CA VAL A 490 -2.87 8.13 18.39
C VAL A 490 -4.19 7.65 17.78
N TYR A 491 -4.26 7.65 16.46
CA TYR A 491 -5.30 6.91 15.75
C TYR A 491 -5.00 5.42 15.83
N ALA A 492 -5.74 4.71 16.68
CA ALA A 492 -5.52 3.29 16.97
C ALA A 492 -5.72 2.37 15.75
N ALA A 493 -6.50 2.81 14.76
CA ALA A 493 -6.94 2.01 13.63
C ALA A 493 -7.60 0.68 14.07
N ARG A 494 -6.82 -0.41 14.07
CA ARG A 494 -7.25 -1.78 14.42
C ARG A 494 -6.75 -2.26 15.78
N GLU A 495 -5.91 -1.49 16.45
CA GLU A 495 -5.31 -1.89 17.73
C GLU A 495 -6.24 -1.59 18.90
N GLU A 496 -6.19 -2.45 19.93
CA GLU A 496 -6.77 -2.11 21.21
C GLU A 496 -6.02 -0.90 21.80
N SER A 497 -6.74 0.01 22.44
CA SER A 497 -6.17 1.26 22.96
C SER A 497 -5.04 1.00 23.95
N GLY A 498 -3.79 1.23 23.52
CA GLY A 498 -2.55 1.04 24.30
C GLY A 498 -2.21 2.19 25.26
N GLY A 499 -3.07 3.20 25.35
CA GLY A 499 -2.80 4.45 26.09
C GLY A 499 -2.09 5.50 25.23
N ASN A 500 -2.35 6.78 25.50
CA ASN A 500 -1.83 7.91 24.70
C ASN A 500 -0.48 8.46 25.20
N SER A 501 0.25 7.74 26.06
CA SER A 501 1.55 8.18 26.58
C SER A 501 2.53 8.45 25.44
N ASP A 502 2.57 7.56 24.46
CA ASP A 502 3.58 7.60 23.39
C ASP A 502 3.45 8.84 22.50
N ALA A 503 2.22 9.29 22.20
CA ALA A 503 2.01 10.53 21.44
C ALA A 503 2.42 11.78 22.24
N LYS A 504 2.15 11.77 23.54
CA LYS A 504 2.56 12.86 24.43
C LYS A 504 4.09 12.89 24.59
N ASP A 505 4.71 11.73 24.73
CA ASP A 505 6.15 11.59 24.84
C ASP A 505 6.82 12.01 23.53
N LEU A 506 6.29 11.60 22.37
CA LEU A 506 6.75 12.08 21.08
C LEU A 506 6.74 13.60 21.01
N ALA A 507 5.63 14.25 21.36
CA ALA A 507 5.55 15.71 21.37
C ALA A 507 6.61 16.36 22.27
N GLY A 508 6.94 15.75 23.41
CA GLY A 508 7.99 16.25 24.30
C GLY A 508 9.42 15.97 23.83
N LEU A 509 9.61 15.02 22.91
CA LEU A 509 10.90 14.57 22.42
C LEU A 509 11.28 15.14 21.05
N ILE A 510 10.33 15.65 20.26
CA ILE A 510 10.59 16.24 18.94
C ILE A 510 11.72 17.27 19.04
N SER A 511 12.74 17.09 18.21
CA SER A 511 13.93 17.94 18.17
C SER A 511 13.87 18.93 17.01
N GLY A 512 14.05 20.21 17.31
CA GLY A 512 14.07 21.29 16.31
C GLY A 512 12.91 22.27 16.51
N PRO A 513 11.72 22.00 15.94
CA PRO A 513 10.57 22.90 16.06
C PRO A 513 10.01 22.96 17.48
N ILE A 514 9.27 24.04 17.76
CA ILE A 514 8.38 24.08 18.92
C ILE A 514 7.33 22.99 18.72
N SER A 515 7.09 22.20 19.75
CA SER A 515 6.12 21.11 19.70
C SER A 515 5.24 21.07 20.94
N GLU A 516 3.99 20.64 20.76
CA GLU A 516 3.05 20.44 21.85
C GLU A 516 2.12 19.26 21.59
N TYR A 517 1.52 18.76 22.68
CA TYR A 517 0.54 17.68 22.63
C TYR A 517 -0.87 18.23 22.87
N ILE A 518 -1.74 18.11 21.87
CA ILE A 518 -3.16 18.45 21.97
C ILE A 518 -3.97 17.22 21.55
N PRO A 519 -4.50 16.42 22.48
CA PRO A 519 -5.09 15.12 22.16
C PRO A 519 -6.24 15.22 21.15
N LYS A 520 -7.17 16.16 21.36
CA LYS A 520 -8.45 16.20 20.65
C LYS A 520 -8.38 17.12 19.43
N MET A 521 -8.82 16.61 18.29
CA MET A 521 -8.89 17.37 17.03
C MET A 521 -9.67 18.69 17.13
N GLU A 522 -10.75 18.72 17.92
CA GLU A 522 -11.55 19.94 18.10
C GLU A 522 -10.77 21.04 18.86
N ASP A 523 -9.93 20.67 19.82
CA ASP A 523 -9.10 21.62 20.56
C ASP A 523 -7.99 22.17 19.65
N VAL A 524 -7.42 21.34 18.78
CA VAL A 524 -6.49 21.77 17.72
C VAL A 524 -7.17 22.76 16.78
N LEU A 525 -8.37 22.44 16.30
CA LEU A 525 -9.15 23.30 15.42
C LEU A 525 -9.41 24.67 16.07
N ASN A 526 -9.86 24.69 17.32
CA ASN A 526 -10.12 25.93 18.07
C ASN A 526 -8.87 26.79 18.22
N LYS A 527 -7.73 26.16 18.52
CA LYS A 527 -6.45 26.87 18.63
C LYS A 527 -6.02 27.47 17.29
N LEU A 528 -6.03 26.69 16.21
CA LEU A 528 -5.67 27.18 14.87
C LEU A 528 -6.59 28.32 14.41
N MET A 529 -7.89 28.24 14.72
CA MET A 529 -8.85 29.31 14.44
C MET A 529 -8.54 30.63 15.16
N MET A 530 -7.91 30.57 16.33
CA MET A 530 -7.47 31.76 17.08
C MET A 530 -6.11 32.26 16.59
N ASP A 531 -5.16 31.36 16.37
CA ASP A 531 -3.77 31.71 16.13
C ASP A 531 -3.50 32.14 14.69
N ILE A 532 -4.17 31.53 13.69
CA ILE A 532 -3.95 31.86 12.27
C ILE A 532 -4.32 33.32 11.96
N PRO A 533 -5.51 33.84 12.33
CA PRO A 533 -5.84 35.25 12.08
C PRO A 533 -4.97 36.26 12.82
N ALA A 534 -4.22 35.83 13.85
CA ALA A 534 -3.26 36.67 14.55
C ALA A 534 -1.96 36.90 13.75
N GLN A 535 -1.66 36.04 12.76
CA GLN A 535 -0.46 36.11 11.90
C GLN A 535 -0.60 37.10 10.73
N ARG A 536 -1.25 38.26 10.94
CA ARG A 536 -1.77 39.18 9.90
C ARG A 536 -0.79 39.68 8.83
N ASN A 537 0.52 39.49 9.03
CA ASN A 537 1.57 40.05 8.17
C ASN A 537 2.40 39.00 7.42
N GLN A 538 2.08 37.71 7.53
CA GLN A 538 2.85 36.65 6.87
C GLN A 538 1.94 35.53 6.37
N GLU A 539 2.20 35.06 5.15
CA GLU A 539 1.53 33.85 4.68
C GLU A 539 1.98 32.64 5.51
N LEU A 540 1.03 31.92 6.08
CA LEU A 540 1.25 30.73 6.89
C LEU A 540 0.97 29.47 6.06
N VAL A 541 1.74 28.41 6.29
CA VAL A 541 1.46 27.09 5.69
C VAL A 541 1.12 26.10 6.80
N VAL A 542 -0.03 25.45 6.69
CA VAL A 542 -0.48 24.42 7.63
C VAL A 542 -0.53 23.08 6.90
N PHE A 543 0.09 22.06 7.47
CA PHE A 543 -0.02 20.67 7.03
C PHE A 543 -0.79 19.83 8.04
N THR A 544 -1.74 19.04 7.56
CA THR A 544 -2.31 17.92 8.28
C THR A 544 -1.62 16.64 7.82
N LEU A 545 -0.96 15.93 8.73
CA LEU A 545 -0.16 14.74 8.43
C LEU A 545 -0.71 13.52 9.19
N GLY A 546 -0.93 12.42 8.48
CA GLY A 546 -1.25 11.12 9.06
C GLY A 546 -2.21 10.31 8.21
N ALA A 547 -2.34 9.01 8.49
CA ALA A 547 -3.21 8.10 7.72
C ALA A 547 -4.64 7.99 8.26
N GLY A 548 -4.90 8.49 9.48
CA GLY A 548 -6.19 8.40 10.17
C GLY A 548 -7.21 9.46 9.75
N ASP A 549 -8.06 9.85 10.71
CA ASP A 549 -9.15 10.81 10.52
C ASP A 549 -8.70 12.29 10.54
N ILE A 550 -7.40 12.56 10.73
CA ILE A 550 -6.77 13.88 10.60
C ILE A 550 -7.12 14.61 9.30
N THR A 551 -7.39 13.87 8.21
CA THR A 551 -7.82 14.42 6.91
C THR A 551 -9.09 15.29 7.00
N ILE A 552 -9.89 15.12 8.04
CA ILE A 552 -11.10 15.92 8.28
C ILE A 552 -10.74 17.33 8.79
N LEU A 553 -9.60 17.49 9.46
CA LEU A 553 -9.21 18.74 10.10
C LEU A 553 -8.97 19.86 9.08
N GLY A 554 -8.21 19.60 8.02
CA GLY A 554 -7.89 20.59 6.99
C GLY A 554 -9.14 21.23 6.35
N PRO A 555 -10.09 20.45 5.79
CA PRO A 555 -11.33 20.98 5.23
C PRO A 555 -12.23 21.68 6.25
N LYS A 556 -12.28 21.21 7.51
CA LYS A 556 -13.01 21.90 8.58
C LYS A 556 -12.38 23.26 8.89
N LEU A 557 -11.05 23.31 9.05
CA LEU A 557 -10.31 24.54 9.29
C LEU A 557 -10.52 25.54 8.16
N PHE A 558 -10.42 25.09 6.91
CA PHE A 558 -10.67 25.91 5.73
C PHE A 558 -12.07 26.54 5.76
N ARG A 559 -13.12 25.75 5.97
CA ARG A 559 -14.50 26.25 6.05
C ARG A 559 -14.71 27.26 7.17
N ARG A 560 -14.21 26.96 8.37
CA ARG A 560 -14.35 27.82 9.55
C ARG A 560 -13.63 29.16 9.36
N LEU A 561 -12.40 29.16 8.82
CA LEU A 561 -11.67 30.38 8.50
C LEU A 561 -12.34 31.19 7.39
N HIS A 562 -13.07 30.53 6.48
CA HIS A 562 -13.83 31.20 5.42
C HIS A 562 -15.19 31.75 5.90
N GLY A 563 -15.60 31.46 7.15
CA GLY A 563 -16.92 31.84 7.67
C GLY A 563 -18.06 31.00 7.10
N ILE A 564 -17.75 29.80 6.56
CA ILE A 564 -18.74 28.84 6.09
C ILE A 564 -19.10 27.91 7.26
N PRO A 565 -20.40 27.67 7.53
CA PRO A 565 -20.86 26.83 8.63
C PRO A 565 -20.41 25.36 8.55
#